data_AF-A0A955Q4D9-F1
#
_entry.id   AF-A0A955Q4D9-F1
#
_cell.length_a   1.000
_cell.length_b   1.000
_cell.length_c   1.000
_cell.angle_alpha   90.00
_cell.angle_beta   90.00
_cell.angle_gamma   90.00
#
_symmetry.space_group_name_H-M   'P 1'
#
loop_
_entity.id
_entity.type
_entity.pdbx_description
1 polymer ?
#
loop_
_entity_poly.entity_id
_entity_poly.type
_entity_poly.pdbx_seq_one_letter_code
_entity_poly.pdbx_strand_id
1 'polypeptide(L)'
;KQWYFDVPAFEAREGALFEFSGGPPERQYRHLCEVLEVVPGRVLAYSWRYDGYAGNSRLRFELFDKGEKTLLRLSHTGIPTFPADNPDFAIGNFAMGWDAIINTELPKFLTTYAR
;
A
#
# COMPACT_ATOMS: atom_id res chain seq x y z
N LYS A 1 -5.52 -12.32 4.61
CA LYS A 1 -5.34 -11.71 3.26
C LYS A 1 -6.51 -12.03 2.30
N GLN A 2 -7.01 -11.04 1.52
CA GLN A 2 -7.96 -11.27 0.43
C GLN A 2 -7.44 -10.81 -0.95
N TRP A 3 -6.99 -9.56 -1.06
CA TRP A 3 -6.41 -9.01 -2.31
C TRP A 3 -5.16 -8.14 -2.08
N TYR A 4 -4.99 -7.63 -0.87
CA TYR A 4 -3.85 -6.83 -0.45
C TYR A 4 -2.75 -7.67 0.24
N PHE A 5 -1.87 -7.09 1.05
CA PHE A 5 -0.96 -7.86 1.91
C PHE A 5 -1.72 -8.55 3.04
N ASP A 6 -1.05 -9.50 3.71
CA ASP A 6 -1.53 -10.02 4.98
C ASP A 6 -1.08 -9.08 6.10
N VAL A 7 -1.99 -8.22 6.54
CA VAL A 7 -1.71 -7.17 7.52
C VAL A 7 -2.44 -7.49 8.82
N PRO A 8 -1.81 -8.23 9.75
CA PRO A 8 -2.43 -8.55 11.02
C PRO A 8 -2.66 -7.26 11.83
N ALA A 9 -3.76 -7.23 12.58
CA ALA A 9 -4.10 -6.15 13.51
C ALA A 9 -4.19 -4.73 12.89
N PHE A 10 -4.43 -4.62 11.58
CA PHE A 10 -4.69 -3.31 10.97
C PHE A 10 -5.96 -2.66 11.55
N GLU A 11 -5.83 -1.41 11.96
CA GLU A 11 -6.92 -0.56 12.41
C GLU A 11 -6.94 0.73 11.58
N ALA A 12 -8.08 1.07 10.96
CA ALA A 12 -8.25 2.30 10.21
C ALA A 12 -8.47 3.50 11.16
N ARG A 13 -7.46 3.83 11.97
CA ARG A 13 -7.48 4.94 12.93
C ARG A 13 -6.15 5.70 12.88
N GLU A 14 -6.21 7.01 12.84
CA GLU A 14 -5.00 7.85 12.84
C GLU A 14 -4.10 7.56 14.06
N GLY A 15 -2.79 7.49 13.82
CA GLY A 15 -1.77 7.08 14.79
C GLY A 15 -1.72 5.57 15.08
N ALA A 16 -2.60 4.75 14.49
CA ALA A 16 -2.50 3.31 14.63
C ALA A 16 -1.24 2.79 13.91
N LEU A 17 -0.46 1.98 14.63
CA LEU A 17 0.73 1.31 14.11
C LEU A 17 0.37 -0.08 13.64
N PHE A 18 0.95 -0.50 12.52
CA PHE A 18 0.84 -1.86 12.05
C PHE A 18 2.10 -2.26 11.29
N GLU A 19 2.29 -3.57 11.14
CA GLU A 19 3.44 -4.12 10.44
C GLU A 19 3.06 -5.38 9.68
N PHE A 20 3.82 -5.67 8.63
CA PHE A 20 3.66 -6.88 7.85
C PHE A 20 4.94 -7.18 7.07
N SER A 21 5.11 -8.43 6.66
CA SER A 21 6.20 -8.83 5.77
C SER A 21 5.74 -8.82 4.32
N GLY A 22 6.57 -8.28 3.44
CA GLY A 22 6.33 -8.29 2.00
C GLY A 22 7.62 -8.12 1.21
N GLY A 23 7.63 -8.59 -0.03
CA GLY A 23 8.80 -8.57 -0.89
C GLY A 23 8.82 -9.75 -1.85
N PRO A 24 9.85 -9.85 -2.70
CA PRO A 24 10.06 -11.01 -3.56
C PRO A 24 10.28 -12.31 -2.75
N PRO A 25 10.04 -13.50 -3.33
CA PRO A 25 10.23 -14.78 -2.62
C PRO A 25 11.62 -14.96 -2.00
N GLU A 26 12.64 -14.41 -2.65
CA GLU A 26 14.05 -14.50 -2.27
C GLU A 26 14.39 -13.55 -1.12
N ARG A 27 13.56 -12.54 -0.86
CA ARG A 27 13.79 -11.54 0.17
C ARG A 27 12.49 -10.90 0.67
N GLN A 28 12.21 -11.11 1.95
CA GLN A 28 11.09 -10.47 2.62
C GLN A 28 11.56 -9.28 3.44
N TYR A 29 10.80 -8.19 3.38
CA TYR A 29 11.04 -6.98 4.14
C TYR A 29 9.91 -6.77 5.15
N ARG A 30 10.27 -6.49 6.39
CA ARG A 30 9.30 -6.07 7.41
C ARG A 30 8.98 -4.60 7.21
N HIS A 31 7.73 -4.33 6.92
CA HIS A 31 7.18 -2.99 6.79
C HIS A 31 6.70 -2.51 8.15
N LEU A 32 7.08 -1.30 8.52
CA LEU A 32 6.63 -0.60 9.71
C LEU A 32 5.80 0.60 9.24
N CYS A 33 4.52 0.61 9.59
CA CYS A 33 3.56 1.59 9.09
C CYS A 33 2.82 2.27 10.23
N GLU A 34 2.43 3.52 10.00
CA GLU A 34 1.57 4.32 10.85
C GLU A 34 0.46 4.91 9.99
N VAL A 35 -0.80 4.78 10.43
CA VAL A 35 -1.93 5.43 9.78
C VAL A 35 -1.87 6.93 10.02
N LEU A 36 -1.80 7.70 8.93
CA LEU A 36 -1.59 9.16 8.96
C LEU A 36 -2.87 9.95 8.71
N GLU A 37 -3.82 9.40 7.95
CA GLU A 37 -5.06 10.09 7.57
C GLU A 37 -6.16 9.05 7.32
N VAL A 38 -7.32 9.24 7.95
CA VAL A 38 -8.51 8.41 7.68
C VAL A 38 -9.73 9.29 7.49
N VAL A 39 -10.25 9.30 6.26
CA VAL A 39 -11.56 9.86 5.95
C VAL A 39 -12.43 8.72 5.43
N PRO A 40 -13.36 8.20 6.25
CA PRO A 40 -14.17 7.03 5.87
C PRO A 40 -14.81 7.17 4.49
N GLY A 41 -14.63 6.15 3.64
CA GLY A 41 -15.15 6.12 2.28
C GLY A 41 -14.48 7.09 1.29
N ARG A 42 -13.41 7.80 1.68
CA ARG A 42 -12.73 8.78 0.83
C ARG A 42 -11.22 8.64 0.81
N VAL A 43 -10.57 8.59 1.98
CA VAL A 43 -9.11 8.60 2.08
C VAL A 43 -8.63 7.61 3.13
N LEU A 44 -7.59 6.88 2.78
CA LEU A 44 -6.72 6.18 3.73
C LEU A 44 -5.27 6.48 3.35
N ALA A 45 -4.50 7.06 4.27
CA ALA A 45 -3.07 7.27 4.07
C ALA A 45 -2.27 6.75 5.24
N TYR A 46 -1.10 6.20 4.96
CA TYR A 46 -0.18 5.68 5.97
C TYR A 46 1.27 5.81 5.52
N SER A 47 2.18 5.84 6.49
CA SER A 47 3.62 5.80 6.26
C SER A 47 4.05 4.42 5.78
N TRP A 48 5.17 4.37 5.10
CA TRP A 48 5.75 3.14 4.58
C TRP A 48 7.26 3.19 4.81
N ARG A 49 7.70 2.36 5.74
CA ARG A 49 9.09 2.24 6.14
C ARG A 49 9.47 0.77 6.24
N TYR A 50 10.75 0.49 6.01
CA TYR A 50 11.32 -0.83 6.17
C TYR A 50 12.16 -0.92 7.45
N ASP A 51 11.96 -1.98 8.23
CA ASP A 51 12.79 -2.27 9.40
C ASP A 51 14.25 -2.48 8.98
N GLY A 52 15.20 -1.82 9.65
CA GLY A 52 16.62 -1.87 9.31
C GLY A 52 17.09 -1.03 8.12
N TYR A 53 16.20 -0.28 7.45
CA TYR A 53 16.58 0.60 6.33
C TYR A 53 16.25 2.06 6.61
N ALA A 54 17.06 2.95 6.03
CA ALA A 54 16.76 4.38 6.01
C ALA A 54 15.60 4.67 5.05
N GLY A 55 15.04 5.88 5.16
CA GLY A 55 13.95 6.35 4.30
C GLY A 55 12.57 6.13 4.88
N ASN A 56 11.64 6.93 4.39
CA ASN A 56 10.23 6.87 4.73
C ASN A 56 9.43 7.42 3.55
N SER A 57 8.43 6.67 3.13
CA SER A 57 7.51 7.05 2.08
C SER A 57 6.07 7.06 2.60
N ARG A 58 5.14 7.51 1.78
CA ARG A 58 3.73 7.60 2.13
C ARG A 58 2.88 6.98 1.03
N LEU A 59 2.00 6.08 1.43
CA LEU A 59 0.89 5.63 0.59
C LEU A 59 -0.38 6.39 0.90
N ARG A 60 -1.12 6.70 -0.15
CA ARG A 60 -2.43 7.35 -0.06
C ARG A 60 -3.38 6.72 -1.05
N PHE A 61 -4.45 6.16 -0.53
CA PHE A 61 -5.60 5.65 -1.26
C PHE A 61 -6.68 6.73 -1.22
N GLU A 62 -7.21 7.06 -2.39
CA GLU A 62 -8.31 8.01 -2.54
C GLU A 62 -9.41 7.41 -3.38
N LEU A 63 -10.64 7.52 -2.87
CA LEU A 63 -11.84 7.10 -3.55
C LEU A 63 -12.60 8.33 -4.02
N PHE A 64 -12.91 8.36 -5.32
CA PHE A 64 -13.72 9.38 -5.94
C PHE A 64 -14.97 8.74 -6.53
N ASP A 65 -16.10 9.36 -6.25
CA ASP A 65 -17.36 9.00 -6.89
C ASP A 65 -17.27 9.25 -8.41
N LYS A 66 -17.66 8.24 -9.18
CA LYS A 66 -17.75 8.23 -10.64
C LYS A 66 -19.11 7.67 -11.09
N GLY A 67 -20.17 7.97 -10.34
CA GLY A 67 -21.54 7.52 -10.60
C GLY A 67 -21.72 6.08 -10.12
N GLU A 68 -22.05 5.17 -11.03
CA GLU A 68 -22.17 3.74 -10.71
C GLU A 68 -20.81 3.05 -10.46
N LYS A 69 -19.71 3.81 -10.53
CA LYS A 69 -18.34 3.31 -10.35
C LYS A 69 -17.59 4.19 -9.36
N THR A 70 -16.53 3.63 -8.79
CA THR A 70 -15.57 4.37 -7.97
C THR A 70 -14.24 4.45 -8.71
N LEU A 71 -13.65 5.64 -8.76
CA LEU A 71 -12.26 5.81 -9.16
C LEU A 71 -11.39 5.69 -7.90
N LEU A 72 -10.57 4.65 -7.84
CA LEU A 72 -9.50 4.54 -6.84
C LEU A 72 -8.22 5.15 -7.41
N ARG A 73 -7.66 6.15 -6.74
CA ARG A 73 -6.30 6.64 -6.99
C ARG A 73 -5.39 6.18 -5.87
N LEU A 74 -4.33 5.47 -6.23
CA LEU A 74 -3.21 5.19 -5.34
C LEU A 74 -2.07 6.16 -5.64
N SER A 75 -1.47 6.73 -4.61
CA SER A 75 -0.22 7.50 -4.72
C SER A 75 0.80 7.01 -3.72
N HIS A 76 2.02 6.76 -4.19
CA HIS A 76 3.17 6.41 -3.36
C HIS A 76 4.24 7.48 -3.51
N THR A 77 4.44 8.28 -2.47
CA THR A 77 5.34 9.45 -2.47
C THR A 77 6.49 9.24 -1.50
N GLY A 78 7.64 9.87 -1.74
CA GLY A 78 8.81 9.71 -0.85
C GLY A 78 9.67 8.46 -1.12
N ILE A 79 9.40 7.70 -2.19
CA ILE A 79 10.24 6.57 -2.62
C ILE A 79 11.74 6.94 -2.74
N PRO A 80 12.13 8.12 -3.28
CA PRO A 80 13.55 8.49 -3.37
C PRO A 80 14.28 8.66 -2.02
N THR A 81 13.58 8.57 -0.89
CA THR A 81 14.21 8.58 0.43
C THR A 81 14.84 7.23 0.81
N PHE A 82 14.49 6.15 0.09
CA PHE A 82 15.06 4.82 0.34
C PHE A 82 16.49 4.70 -0.20
N PRO A 83 17.30 3.79 0.37
CA PRO A 83 18.66 3.55 -0.08
C PRO A 83 18.70 3.14 -1.56
N ALA A 84 19.49 3.87 -2.35
CA ALA A 84 19.64 3.62 -3.79
C ALA A 84 20.57 2.43 -4.11
N ASP A 85 21.31 1.92 -3.12
CA ASP A 85 22.16 0.75 -3.22
C ASP A 85 21.38 -0.58 -3.15
N ASN A 86 20.12 -0.54 -2.71
CA ASN A 86 19.22 -1.69 -2.75
C ASN A 86 18.31 -1.63 -4.00
N PRO A 87 18.53 -2.49 -5.01
CA PRO A 87 17.75 -2.46 -6.25
C PRO A 87 16.26 -2.75 -6.03
N ASP A 88 15.90 -3.43 -4.95
CA ASP A 88 14.50 -3.73 -4.62
C ASP A 88 13.70 -2.46 -4.33
N PHE A 89 14.35 -1.38 -3.89
CA PHE A 89 13.74 -0.08 -3.62
C PHE A 89 13.71 0.86 -4.84
N ALA A 90 14.01 0.34 -6.04
CA ALA A 90 13.84 1.11 -7.27
C ALA A 90 12.35 1.46 -7.48
N ILE A 91 12.07 2.69 -7.92
CA ILE A 91 10.71 3.18 -8.18
C ILE A 91 9.91 2.29 -9.14
N GLY A 92 10.57 1.65 -10.11
CA GLY A 92 9.96 0.72 -11.05
C GLY A 92 9.37 -0.53 -10.36
N ASN A 93 10.01 -1.03 -9.30
CA ASN A 93 9.51 -2.19 -8.56
C ASN A 93 8.24 -1.84 -7.78
N PHE A 94 8.20 -0.66 -7.18
CA PHE A 94 6.98 -0.16 -6.54
C PHE A 94 5.86 -0.01 -7.57
N ALA A 95 6.12 0.62 -8.72
CA ALA A 95 5.12 0.80 -9.77
C ALA A 95 4.54 -0.54 -10.23
N MET A 96 5.40 -1.53 -10.52
CA MET A 96 5.00 -2.87 -10.92
C MET A 96 4.18 -3.59 -9.83
N GLY A 97 4.63 -3.52 -8.57
CA GLY A 97 3.92 -4.14 -7.45
C GLY A 97 2.52 -3.53 -7.24
N TRP A 98 2.41 -2.21 -7.34
CA TRP A 98 1.13 -1.51 -7.23
C TRP A 98 0.20 -1.79 -8.40
N ASP A 99 0.73 -1.88 -9.63
CA ASP A 99 -0.07 -2.25 -10.80
C ASP A 99 -0.69 -3.64 -10.65
N ALA A 100 0.10 -4.63 -10.20
CA ALA A 100 -0.41 -5.97 -9.93
C ALA A 100 -1.51 -5.97 -8.84
N ILE A 101 -1.30 -5.27 -7.72
CA ILE A 101 -2.28 -5.24 -6.63
C ILE A 101 -3.56 -4.48 -7.03
N ILE A 102 -3.42 -3.27 -7.57
CA ILE A 102 -4.54 -2.35 -7.80
C ILE A 102 -5.29 -2.65 -9.09
N ASN A 103 -4.58 -3.02 -10.17
CA ASN A 103 -5.19 -3.20 -11.48
C ASN A 103 -5.47 -4.67 -11.81
N THR A 104 -4.97 -5.62 -11.00
CA THR A 104 -5.23 -7.06 -11.20
C THR A 104 -5.93 -7.70 -10.00
N GLU A 105 -5.34 -7.68 -8.81
CA GLU A 105 -5.88 -8.44 -7.66
C GLU A 105 -7.14 -7.81 -7.07
N LEU A 106 -7.19 -6.48 -6.92
CA LEU A 106 -8.37 -5.78 -6.44
C LEU A 106 -9.59 -5.97 -7.38
N PRO A 107 -9.50 -5.77 -8.71
CA PRO A 107 -10.62 -6.02 -9.61
C PRO A 107 -11.11 -7.46 -9.57
N LYS A 108 -10.21 -8.46 -9.57
CA LYS A 108 -10.59 -9.88 -9.42
C LYS A 108 -11.38 -10.12 -8.14
N PHE A 109 -10.93 -9.54 -7.03
CA PHE A 109 -11.65 -9.64 -5.77
C PHE A 109 -13.04 -8.98 -5.86
N LEU A 110 -13.13 -7.76 -6.37
CA LEU A 110 -14.39 -7.05 -6.50
C LEU A 110 -15.39 -7.76 -7.42
N THR A 111 -14.95 -8.32 -8.55
CA THR A 111 -15.85 -9.04 -9.46
C THR A 111 -16.30 -10.40 -8.91
N THR A 112 -15.48 -11.04 -8.09
CA THR A 112 -15.86 -12.30 -7.42
C THR A 112 -17.00 -12.10 -6.41
N TYR A 113 -17.10 -10.91 -5.82
CA TYR A 113 -18.08 -10.60 -4.76
C TYR A 113 -19.11 -9.52 -5.15
N ALA A 114 -19.03 -8.96 -6.36
CA ALA A 114 -20.07 -8.12 -6.93
C ALA A 114 -21.31 -8.99 -7.20
N ARG A 115 -22.31 -8.88 -6.33
CA ARG A 115 -23.67 -9.38 -6.55
C ARG A 115 -24.53 -8.26 -7.09
#